data_AF-A0A947C597-F1
#
_entry.id   AF-A0A947C597-F1
#
_cell.length_a   1.000
_cell.length_b   1.000
_cell.length_c   1.000
_cell.angle_alpha   90.00
_cell.angle_beta   90.00
_cell.angle_gamma   90.00
#
_symmetry.space_group_name_H-M   'P 1'
#
loop_
_entity.id
_entity.type
_entity.pdbx_description
1 polymer ?
#
loop_
_entity_poly.entity_id
_entity_poly.type
_entity_poly.pdbx_seq_one_letter_code
_entity_poly.pdbx_strand_id
1 'polypeptide(L)'
;LDNLGCELAENRTWCDVQPLGGGLRGFVAAEYLLPAVSPNGMVVFGTDQSAIRASLGVFDATGKISCNVSNLSDTFCRFYVARDSGGYATLRIETATGLSNVFFFRMGIAIGGSSSEADKPGSFRSERQSDASLIYLGNDSFLVPDTIILGG
;
A
#
# COMPACT_ATOMS: atom_id res chain seq x y z
N LEU A 1 -4.02 1.99 -12.62
CA LEU A 1 -5.44 1.58 -12.50
C LEU A 1 -5.46 0.26 -11.75
N ASP A 2 -6.44 0.05 -10.88
CA ASP A 2 -6.78 -1.30 -10.44
C ASP A 2 -7.64 -1.96 -11.52
N ASN A 3 -7.41 -3.24 -11.81
CA ASN A 3 -8.30 -4.07 -12.63
C ASN A 3 -9.10 -4.98 -11.68
N LEU A 4 -10.41 -4.80 -11.63
CA LEU A 4 -11.33 -5.52 -10.74
C LEU A 4 -11.97 -6.75 -11.40
N GLY A 5 -11.59 -7.03 -12.64
CA GLY A 5 -12.11 -8.13 -13.44
C GLY A 5 -12.41 -7.67 -14.85
N CYS A 6 -12.36 -8.63 -15.79
CA CYS A 6 -12.78 -8.39 -17.16
C CYS A 6 -13.83 -9.41 -17.57
N GLU A 7 -14.80 -8.96 -18.36
CA GLU A 7 -15.87 -9.77 -18.91
C GLU A 7 -15.99 -9.57 -20.42
N LEU A 8 -16.47 -10.61 -21.12
CA LEU A 8 -16.74 -10.55 -22.55
C LEU A 8 -18.17 -10.02 -22.76
N ALA A 9 -18.31 -8.85 -23.39
CA ALA A 9 -19.60 -8.27 -23.74
C ALA A 9 -19.54 -7.66 -25.15
N GLU A 10 -20.56 -7.92 -25.96
CA GLU A 10 -20.68 -7.40 -27.34
C GLU A 10 -19.43 -7.67 -28.22
N ASN A 11 -18.90 -8.90 -28.13
CA ASN A 11 -17.70 -9.34 -28.86
C ASN A 11 -16.42 -8.55 -28.52
N ARG A 12 -16.38 -7.91 -27.34
CA ARG A 12 -15.22 -7.18 -26.83
C ARG A 12 -15.02 -7.50 -25.35
N THR A 13 -13.77 -7.57 -24.92
CA THR A 13 -13.45 -7.73 -23.50
C THR A 13 -13.46 -6.37 -22.83
N TRP A 14 -14.33 -6.19 -21.85
CA TRP A 14 -14.43 -4.99 -21.04
C TRP A 14 -13.86 -5.27 -19.65
N CYS A 15 -12.99 -4.39 -19.18
CA CYS A 15 -12.40 -4.48 -17.85
C CYS A 15 -12.98 -3.41 -16.96
N ASP A 16 -13.41 -3.83 -15.79
CA ASP A 16 -13.82 -2.96 -14.69
C ASP A 16 -12.58 -2.38 -14.03
N VAL A 17 -12.44 -1.06 -14.11
CA VAL A 17 -11.25 -0.34 -13.66
C VAL A 17 -11.59 0.85 -12.78
N GLN A 18 -10.63 1.19 -11.92
CA GLN A 18 -10.65 2.42 -11.12
C GLN A 18 -9.22 2.98 -10.99
N PRO A 19 -9.05 4.25 -10.59
CA PRO A 19 -7.74 4.76 -10.15
C PRO A 19 -7.12 3.84 -9.10
N LEU A 20 -5.79 3.72 -9.11
CA LEU A 20 -5.06 2.86 -8.19
C LEU A 20 -5.36 3.28 -6.74
N GLY A 21 -5.89 2.37 -5.93
CA GLY A 21 -6.22 2.66 -4.53
C GLY A 21 -7.65 3.21 -4.32
N GLY A 22 -8.49 3.24 -5.36
CA GLY A 22 -9.90 3.63 -5.26
C GLY A 22 -10.23 4.91 -6.03
N GLY A 23 -11.53 5.16 -6.21
CA GLY A 23 -12.05 6.35 -6.90
C GLY A 23 -13.18 6.02 -7.85
N LEU A 24 -13.37 6.87 -8.87
CA LEU A 24 -14.40 6.67 -9.88
C LEU A 24 -14.16 5.36 -10.63
N ARG A 25 -15.15 4.47 -10.58
CA ARG A 25 -15.14 3.15 -11.23
C ARG A 25 -15.83 3.23 -12.58
N GLY A 26 -15.34 2.49 -13.57
CA GLY A 26 -15.91 2.42 -14.91
C GLY A 26 -15.35 1.28 -15.72
N PHE A 27 -15.77 1.18 -16.98
CA PHE A 27 -15.33 0.12 -17.88
C PHE A 27 -14.46 0.68 -19.01
N VAL A 28 -13.43 -0.07 -19.38
CA VAL A 28 -12.58 0.22 -20.52
C VAL A 28 -12.33 -1.07 -21.31
N ALA A 29 -12.23 -0.98 -22.63
CA ALA A 29 -11.90 -2.14 -23.45
C ALA A 29 -10.47 -2.62 -23.15
N ALA A 30 -10.30 -3.94 -23.02
CA ALA A 30 -9.02 -4.57 -22.67
C ALA A 30 -7.90 -4.23 -23.68
N GLU A 31 -8.26 -4.01 -24.96
CA GLU A 31 -7.33 -3.62 -26.02
C GLU A 31 -6.66 -2.25 -25.80
N TYR A 32 -7.20 -1.41 -24.92
CA TYR A 32 -6.60 -0.13 -24.52
C TYR A 32 -5.81 -0.22 -23.20
N LEU A 33 -5.74 -1.39 -22.58
CA LEU A 33 -5.02 -1.60 -21.33
C LEU A 33 -3.69 -2.28 -21.60
N LEU A 34 -2.66 -1.80 -20.88
CA LEU A 34 -1.40 -2.52 -20.72
C LEU A 34 -1.31 -2.99 -19.27
N PRO A 35 -0.85 -4.24 -19.03
CA PRO A 35 -0.67 -4.73 -17.68
C PRO A 35 0.39 -3.92 -16.95
N ALA A 36 0.14 -3.62 -15.68
CA ALA A 36 1.13 -2.97 -14.84
C ALA A 36 2.27 -3.97 -14.55
N VAL A 37 3.51 -3.52 -14.77
CA VAL A 37 4.72 -4.29 -14.49
C VAL A 37 5.26 -3.84 -13.14
N SER A 38 5.41 -4.77 -12.21
CA SER A 38 5.91 -4.47 -10.87
C SER A 38 7.40 -4.17 -10.88
N PRO A 39 7.96 -3.55 -9.82
CA PRO A 39 9.38 -3.16 -9.80
C PRO A 39 10.36 -4.32 -10.06
N ASN A 40 9.94 -5.57 -9.81
CA ASN A 40 10.74 -6.77 -10.10
C ASN A 40 10.55 -7.32 -11.54
N GLY A 41 9.85 -6.60 -12.41
CA GLY A 41 9.60 -6.98 -13.80
C GLY A 41 8.43 -7.94 -14.01
N MET A 42 7.75 -8.38 -12.95
CA MET A 42 6.63 -9.32 -13.09
C MET A 42 5.30 -8.60 -13.32
N VAL A 43 4.46 -9.17 -14.18
CA VAL A 43 3.03 -8.88 -14.19
C VAL A 43 2.37 -9.80 -13.19
N VAL A 44 1.78 -9.23 -12.15
CA VAL A 44 1.15 -9.99 -11.07
C VAL A 44 -0.35 -10.02 -11.27
N PHE A 45 -0.89 -11.23 -11.22
CA PHE A 45 -2.31 -11.52 -11.29
C PHE A 45 -2.72 -12.18 -9.98
N GLY A 46 -3.80 -11.72 -9.35
CA GLY A 46 -4.30 -12.31 -8.11
C GLY A 46 -4.86 -11.27 -7.15
N THR A 47 -5.45 -11.77 -6.06
CA THR A 47 -5.95 -10.95 -4.96
C THR A 47 -4.87 -10.80 -3.89
N ASP A 48 -4.51 -9.55 -3.56
CA ASP A 48 -3.61 -9.23 -2.45
C ASP A 48 -4.15 -9.79 -1.12
N GLN A 49 -3.37 -10.67 -0.48
CA GLN A 49 -3.67 -11.25 0.84
C GLN A 49 -2.91 -10.57 1.98
N SER A 50 -2.05 -9.59 1.68
CA SER A 50 -1.17 -8.97 2.67
C SER A 50 -1.96 -8.33 3.84
N ALA A 51 -3.13 -7.74 3.55
CA ALA A 51 -3.98 -7.13 4.57
C ALA A 51 -4.56 -8.16 5.55
N ILE A 52 -5.03 -9.30 5.04
CA ILE A 52 -5.55 -10.41 5.85
C ILE A 52 -4.41 -10.99 6.70
N ARG A 53 -3.25 -11.24 6.10
CA ARG A 53 -2.06 -11.74 6.81
C ARG A 53 -1.63 -10.80 7.94
N ALA A 54 -1.55 -9.50 7.66
CA ALA A 54 -1.19 -8.49 8.65
C ALA A 54 -2.21 -8.40 9.81
N SER A 55 -3.51 -8.51 9.50
CA SER A 55 -4.58 -8.55 10.50
C SER A 55 -4.47 -9.76 11.42
N LEU A 56 -4.05 -10.91 10.88
CA LEU A 56 -3.79 -12.14 11.64
C LEU A 56 -2.43 -12.15 12.35
N GLY A 57 -1.64 -11.09 12.23
CA GLY A 57 -0.30 -11.02 12.84
C GLY A 57 0.77 -11.86 12.13
N VAL A 58 0.52 -12.29 10.89
CA VAL A 58 1.45 -13.06 10.08
C VAL A 58 2.29 -12.10 9.25
N PHE A 59 3.56 -11.95 9.61
CA PHE A 59 4.49 -11.01 8.99
C PHE A 59 5.71 -11.70 8.39
N ASP A 60 6.21 -11.16 7.30
CA ASP A 60 7.42 -11.61 6.62
C ASP A 60 8.68 -10.97 7.22
N ALA A 61 8.56 -9.76 7.76
CA ALA A 61 9.67 -9.10 8.44
C ALA A 61 9.17 -8.12 9.52
N THR A 62 10.05 -7.87 10.50
CA THR A 62 9.85 -6.90 11.56
C THR A 62 11.13 -6.13 11.82
N GLY A 63 11.04 -4.91 12.32
CA GLY A 63 12.21 -4.12 12.67
C GLY A 63 11.87 -2.74 13.19
N LYS A 64 12.76 -1.77 12.96
CA LYS A 64 12.57 -0.37 13.33
C LYS A 64 12.77 0.53 12.13
N ILE A 65 11.99 1.59 12.05
CA ILE A 65 12.10 2.66 11.06
C ILE A 65 12.20 4.02 11.75
N SER A 66 12.75 5.00 11.06
CA SER A 66 12.70 6.39 11.50
C SER A 66 11.26 6.90 11.40
N CYS A 67 10.75 7.45 12.49
CA CYS A 67 9.45 8.10 12.52
C CYS A 67 9.52 9.39 13.35
N ASN A 68 8.64 10.33 13.04
CA ASN A 68 8.42 11.53 13.80
C ASN A 68 6.94 11.62 14.11
N VAL A 69 6.59 11.36 15.36
CA VAL A 69 5.21 11.30 15.84
C VAL A 69 4.99 12.48 16.78
N SER A 70 3.94 13.26 16.50
CA SER A 70 3.58 14.44 17.25
C SER A 70 3.40 14.11 18.73
N ASN A 71 3.98 14.94 19.60
CA ASN A 71 3.97 14.77 21.06
C ASN A 71 4.78 13.57 21.59
N LEU A 72 5.58 12.92 20.75
CA LEU A 72 6.55 11.91 21.16
C LEU A 72 7.95 12.32 20.73
N SER A 73 8.93 12.13 21.63
CA SER A 73 10.36 12.23 21.28
C SER A 73 10.88 10.95 20.64
N ASP A 74 9.99 10.09 20.17
CA ASP A 74 10.36 8.80 19.61
C ASP A 74 11.00 9.03 18.24
N THR A 75 12.23 8.52 18.08
CA THR A 75 12.95 8.59 16.80
C THR A 75 12.73 7.30 16.00
N PHE A 76 12.25 6.23 16.64
CA PHE A 76 12.15 4.90 16.02
C PHE A 76 10.85 4.17 16.35
N CYS A 77 10.05 3.94 15.32
CA CYS A 77 8.84 3.13 15.43
C CYS A 77 9.14 1.67 15.03
N ARG A 78 8.46 0.72 15.67
CA ARG A 78 8.53 -0.69 15.25
C ARG A 78 7.67 -0.88 14.01
N PHE A 79 8.13 -1.72 13.08
CA PHE A 79 7.33 -2.11 11.94
C PHE A 79 7.15 -3.62 11.87
N TYR A 80 6.05 -4.01 11.23
CA TYR A 80 5.72 -5.36 10.85
C TYR A 80 5.17 -5.31 9.43
N VAL A 81 5.70 -6.11 8.52
CA VAL A 81 5.28 -6.09 7.12
C VAL A 81 4.84 -7.49 6.68
N ALA A 82 3.64 -7.56 6.11
CA ALA A 82 3.19 -8.70 5.33
C ALA A 82 3.29 -8.28 3.85
N ARG A 83 3.98 -9.08 3.05
CA ARG A 83 4.19 -8.87 1.62
C ARG A 83 3.34 -9.83 0.83
N ASP A 84 3.01 -9.43 -0.38
CA ASP A 84 2.50 -10.29 -1.41
C ASP A 84 3.27 -9.99 -2.71
N SER A 85 3.02 -10.81 -3.71
CA SER A 85 3.59 -10.68 -5.04
C SER A 85 3.40 -9.27 -5.63
N GLY A 86 4.36 -8.84 -6.46
CA GLY A 86 4.22 -7.60 -7.23
C GLY A 86 4.41 -6.31 -6.45
N GLY A 87 4.94 -6.36 -5.23
CA GLY A 87 5.12 -5.18 -4.39
C GLY A 87 3.84 -4.73 -3.70
N TYR A 88 2.85 -5.63 -3.58
CA TYR A 88 1.75 -5.49 -2.65
C TYR A 88 2.26 -5.78 -1.24
N ALA A 89 1.90 -4.93 -0.29
CA ALA A 89 2.26 -5.16 1.11
C ALA A 89 1.32 -4.41 2.04
N THR A 90 1.15 -4.95 3.24
CA THR A 90 0.52 -4.27 4.36
C THR A 90 1.56 -4.05 5.44
N LEU A 91 1.82 -2.78 5.74
CA LEU A 91 2.80 -2.34 6.72
C LEU A 91 2.07 -1.86 7.97
N ARG A 92 2.33 -2.50 9.11
CA ARG A 92 1.88 -2.03 10.42
C ARG A 92 3.04 -1.35 11.12
N ILE A 93 2.83 -0.11 11.57
CA ILE A 93 3.82 0.66 12.33
C ILE A 93 3.27 0.91 13.73
N GLU A 94 4.03 0.53 14.74
CA GLU A 94 3.70 0.67 16.16
C GLU A 94 4.66 1.67 16.82
N THR A 95 4.11 2.69 17.47
CA THR A 95 4.87 3.72 18.20
C THR A 95 5.25 3.23 19.60
N ALA A 96 6.17 3.92 20.30
CA ALA A 96 6.49 3.60 21.69
C ALA A 96 5.29 3.67 22.67
N THR A 97 4.22 4.39 22.32
CA THR A 97 2.98 4.45 23.11
C THR A 97 2.04 3.28 22.85
N GLY A 98 2.37 2.39 21.91
CA GLY A 98 1.52 1.27 21.49
C GLY A 98 0.43 1.65 20.49
N LEU A 99 0.44 2.89 19.98
CA LEU A 99 -0.45 3.26 18.87
C LEU A 99 0.04 2.57 17.59
N SER A 100 -0.88 1.92 16.89
CA SER A 100 -0.59 1.18 15.67
C SER A 100 -1.30 1.80 14.49
N ASN A 101 -0.54 2.18 13.47
CA ASN A 101 -1.05 2.60 12.17
C ASN A 101 -0.82 1.49 11.14
N VAL A 102 -1.75 1.33 10.21
CA VAL A 102 -1.64 0.36 9.11
C VAL A 102 -1.57 1.13 7.80
N PHE A 103 -0.69 0.72 6.90
CA PHE A 103 -0.49 1.31 5.58
C PHE A 103 -0.52 0.24 4.50
N PHE A 104 -1.17 0.56 3.38
CA PHE A 104 -1.33 -0.34 2.25
C PHE A 104 -0.42 0.10 1.11
N PHE A 105 0.32 -0.85 0.56
CA PHE A 105 1.20 -0.67 -0.57
C PHE A 105 0.71 -1.49 -1.75
N ARG A 106 0.77 -0.89 -2.94
CA ARG A 106 0.57 -1.58 -4.21
C ARG A 106 1.70 -1.19 -5.14
N MET A 107 2.35 -2.18 -5.73
CA MET A 107 3.47 -1.93 -6.65
C MET A 107 4.60 -1.10 -6.02
N GLY A 108 4.82 -1.26 -4.72
CA GLY A 108 5.80 -0.49 -3.95
C GLY A 108 5.37 0.94 -3.59
N ILE A 109 4.14 1.35 -3.95
CA ILE A 109 3.62 2.69 -3.69
C ILE A 109 2.62 2.63 -2.53
N ALA A 110 2.79 3.50 -1.53
CA ALA A 110 1.82 3.62 -0.45
C ALA A 110 0.56 4.32 -0.97
N ILE A 111 -0.57 3.61 -0.93
CA ILE A 111 -1.85 4.05 -1.50
C ILE A 111 -2.87 4.47 -0.44
N GLY A 112 -2.63 4.15 0.84
CA GLY A 112 -3.52 4.50 1.94
C GLY A 112 -3.01 4.03 3.29
N GLY A 113 -3.70 4.43 4.35
CA GLY A 113 -3.43 3.96 5.71
C GLY A 113 -4.61 4.15 6.66
N SER A 114 -4.39 3.97 7.96
CA SER A 114 -5.44 4.07 8.98
C SER A 114 -5.99 5.49 9.18
N SER A 115 -6.79 5.91 8.20
CA SER A 115 -7.95 6.83 8.24
C SER A 115 -8.66 6.84 6.87
N SER A 116 -8.90 5.68 6.28
CA SER A 116 -9.76 5.51 5.09
C SER A 116 -10.41 4.15 5.24
N GLU A 117 -11.58 4.02 5.89
CA GLU A 117 -12.85 4.07 5.15
C GLU A 117 -14.03 4.79 5.85
N ALA A 118 -13.89 5.45 7.02
CA ALA A 118 -15.08 6.05 7.66
C ALA A 118 -14.92 7.31 8.53
N ASP A 119 -13.76 7.66 9.08
CA ASP A 119 -13.74 8.76 10.06
C ASP A 119 -12.41 9.53 10.16
N LYS A 120 -12.53 10.85 9.98
CA LYS A 120 -11.71 11.97 10.52
C LYS A 120 -10.47 12.50 9.76
N PRO A 121 -10.17 13.82 9.96
CA PRO A 121 -9.27 14.60 9.11
C PRO A 121 -7.79 14.40 9.48
N GLY A 122 -7.01 14.13 8.45
CA GLY A 122 -5.56 13.96 8.45
C GLY A 122 -5.24 13.32 7.12
N SER A 123 -4.96 14.12 6.10
CA SER A 123 -4.81 13.62 4.73
C SER A 123 -3.62 12.67 4.68
N PHE A 124 -3.87 11.38 4.52
CA PHE A 124 -2.83 10.44 4.13
C PHE A 124 -2.13 11.01 2.91
N ARG A 125 -0.80 11.06 2.97
CA ARG A 125 0.01 11.56 1.87
C ARG A 125 1.31 10.78 1.83
N SER A 126 1.72 10.36 0.65
CA SER A 126 2.99 9.67 0.45
C SER A 126 3.83 10.44 -0.55
N GLU A 127 5.09 10.64 -0.22
CA GLU A 127 6.09 11.21 -1.11
C GLU A 127 7.21 10.20 -1.36
N ARG A 128 7.68 10.16 -2.60
CA ARG A 128 8.81 9.33 -2.96
C ARG A 128 10.11 10.06 -2.62
N GLN A 129 10.99 9.41 -1.87
CA GLN A 129 12.31 9.92 -1.53
C GLN A 129 13.37 8.88 -1.88
N SER A 130 13.89 8.94 -3.11
CA SER A 130 14.89 7.98 -3.63
C SER A 130 14.39 6.53 -3.54
N ASP A 131 14.94 5.74 -2.63
CA ASP A 131 14.70 4.32 -2.32
C ASP A 131 13.81 4.14 -1.08
N ALA A 132 13.12 5.20 -0.67
CA ALA A 132 12.17 5.18 0.43
C ALA A 132 10.88 5.94 0.07
N SER A 133 9.83 5.61 0.81
CA SER A 133 8.57 6.36 0.83
C SER A 133 8.46 7.12 2.15
N LEU A 134 8.27 8.43 2.08
CA LEU A 134 7.97 9.27 3.22
C LEU A 134 6.45 9.42 3.34
N ILE A 135 5.88 8.75 4.33
CA ILE A 135 4.44 8.70 4.55
C ILE A 135 4.06 9.67 5.65
N TYR A 136 3.04 10.47 5.38
CA TYR A 136 2.45 11.41 6.32
C TYR A 136 1.04 10.95 6.71
N LEU A 137 0.76 10.98 8.01
CA LEU A 137 -0.56 10.77 8.56
C LEU A 137 -0.86 11.92 9.53
N GLY A 138 -1.59 12.92 9.04
CA GLY A 138 -1.75 14.19 9.77
C GLY A 138 -0.40 14.89 9.93
N ASN A 139 0.05 15.07 11.17
CA ASN A 139 1.33 15.69 11.49
C ASN A 139 2.47 14.67 11.67
N ASP A 140 2.16 13.38 11.66
CA ASP A 140 3.14 12.32 11.88
C ASP A 140 3.77 11.92 10.54
N SER A 141 5.05 11.55 10.58
CA SER A 141 5.78 11.10 9.39
C SER A 141 6.58 9.82 9.65
N PHE A 142 6.66 8.98 8.62
CA PHE A 142 7.30 7.67 8.67
C PHE A 142 8.16 7.48 7.42
N LEU A 143 9.46 7.24 7.60
CA LEU A 143 10.37 6.95 6.50
C LEU A 143 10.44 5.43 6.30
N VAL A 144 9.89 4.96 5.18
CA VAL A 144 9.78 3.52 4.86
C VAL A 144 10.68 3.19 3.68
N PRO A 145 11.84 2.55 3.90
CA PRO A 145 12.68 2.04 2.81
C PRO A 145 11.96 1.00 1.95
N ASP A 146 12.24 1.00 0.65
CA ASP A 146 11.67 0.05 -0.31
C ASP A 146 11.99 -1.39 0.02
N THR A 147 13.16 -1.66 0.61
CA THR A 147 13.55 -3.01 1.03
C THR A 147 12.59 -3.61 2.07
N ILE A 148 11.88 -2.76 2.83
CA ILE A 148 10.81 -3.22 3.72
C ILE A 148 9.64 -3.73 2.91
N ILE A 149 9.27 -3.07 1.81
CA ILE A 149 8.08 -3.38 1.02
C ILE A 149 8.34 -4.47 -0.02
N LEU A 150 9.42 -4.33 -0.77
CA LEU A 150 9.77 -5.21 -1.88
C LEU A 150 10.56 -6.45 -1.44
N GLY A 151 11.15 -6.42 -0.24
CA GLY A 151 12.13 -7.42 0.16
C GLY A 151 13.52 -7.14 -0.43
N GLY A 152 14.46 -8.03 -0.14
CA GLY A 152 15.81 -8.05 -0.70
C GLY A 152 16.12 -9.39 -1.31
#